data_AF-A0A3C0CA77-F1
#
_entry.id   AF-A0A3C0CA77-F1
#
_cell.length_a   1.000
_cell.length_b   1.000
_cell.length_c   1.000
_cell.angle_alpha   90.00
_cell.angle_beta   90.00
_cell.angle_gamma   90.00
#
_symmetry.space_group_name_H-M   'P 1'
#
loop_
_entity.id
_entity.type
_entity.pdbx_description
1 polymer ?
#
loop_
_entity_poly.entity_id
_entity_poly.type
_entity_poly.pdbx_seq_one_letter_code
_entity_poly.pdbx_strand_id
1 'polypeptide(L)'
;MNVIYHKPYIAVDTHIFRVCCRTGLCVGKTALDVQHALAGIIPLAYQDEAHHRLLYHGRLVCTARKPDCGHCVLSGLCKSRKDLDVGR
;
A
#
# COMPACT_ATOMS: atom_id res chain seq x y z
N MET A 1 -2.69 -15.74 -2.39
CA MET A 1 -3.63 -16.79 -1.94
C MET A 1 -3.56 -16.91 -0.41
N ASN A 2 -4.13 -15.93 0.30
CA ASN A 2 -4.33 -16.02 1.76
C ASN A 2 -5.75 -16.52 2.12
N VAL A 3 -6.61 -16.62 1.11
CA VAL A 3 -8.03 -17.00 1.20
C VAL A 3 -8.24 -18.45 1.69
N ILE A 4 -7.22 -19.32 1.57
CA ILE A 4 -7.36 -20.76 1.82
C ILE A 4 -7.05 -21.15 3.28
N TYR A 5 -6.28 -20.32 4.03
CA TYR A 5 -5.77 -20.71 5.35
C TYR A 5 -6.23 -19.81 6.51
N HIS A 6 -7.10 -18.81 6.26
CA HIS A 6 -7.59 -17.84 7.27
C HIS A 6 -6.50 -17.32 8.21
N LYS A 7 -5.26 -17.23 7.73
CA LYS A 7 -4.19 -16.59 8.51
C LYS A 7 -4.42 -15.10 8.39
N PRO A 8 -4.49 -14.35 9.50
CA PRO A 8 -4.62 -12.91 9.45
C PRO A 8 -3.27 -12.35 9.03
N TYR A 9 -3.05 -12.31 7.72
CA TYR A 9 -1.82 -11.86 7.12
C TYR A 9 -2.12 -11.18 5.80
N ILE A 10 -1.71 -9.93 5.69
CA ILE A 10 -1.79 -9.19 4.43
C ILE A 10 -0.71 -9.75 3.51
N ALA A 11 -1.07 -10.51 2.49
CA ALA A 11 -0.12 -10.90 1.46
C ALA A 11 0.36 -9.63 0.74
N VAL A 12 1.67 -9.41 0.67
CA VAL A 12 2.24 -8.23 0.00
C VAL A 12 2.74 -8.64 -1.39
N ASP A 13 2.06 -8.13 -2.42
CA ASP A 13 2.50 -8.26 -3.81
C ASP A 13 3.16 -6.95 -4.30
N THR A 14 3.46 -6.89 -5.60
CA THR A 14 4.11 -5.71 -6.21
C THR A 14 3.24 -4.45 -6.19
N HIS A 15 1.91 -4.58 -6.13
CA HIS A 15 0.98 -3.45 -6.06
C HIS A 15 0.98 -2.89 -4.64
N ILE A 16 0.76 -3.75 -3.65
CA ILE A 16 0.70 -3.37 -2.24
C ILE A 16 2.05 -2.81 -1.79
N PHE A 17 3.16 -3.47 -2.14
CA PHE A 17 4.51 -3.00 -1.85
C PHE A 17 4.74 -1.58 -2.38
N ARG A 18 4.38 -1.32 -3.64
CA ARG A 18 4.54 0.00 -4.26
C ARG A 18 3.67 1.06 -3.56
N VAL A 19 2.40 0.76 -3.29
CA VAL A 19 1.49 1.70 -2.61
C VAL A 19 2.06 2.06 -1.25
N CYS A 20 2.49 1.07 -0.46
CA CYS A 20 3.05 1.29 0.87
C CYS A 20 4.30 2.18 0.83
N CYS A 21 5.27 1.85 -0.03
CA CYS A 21 6.51 2.61 -0.13
C CYS A 21 6.31 4.03 -0.67
N ARG A 22 5.42 4.24 -1.67
CA ARG A 22 5.15 5.59 -2.22
C ARG A 22 4.39 6.48 -1.26
N THR A 23 3.35 5.96 -0.64
CA THR A 23 2.54 6.71 0.31
C THR A 23 3.31 7.02 1.58
N GLY A 24 4.29 6.17 1.92
CA GLY A 24 5.02 6.23 3.16
C GLY A 24 4.28 5.57 4.33
N LEU A 25 3.22 4.80 4.04
CA LEU A 25 2.46 4.01 5.02
C LEU A 25 3.38 3.04 5.77
N CYS A 26 4.26 2.36 5.03
CA CYS A 26 5.40 1.64 5.58
C CYS A 26 6.48 1.53 4.50
N VAL A 27 7.74 1.53 4.93
CA VAL A 27 8.90 1.42 4.05
C VAL A 27 9.66 0.15 4.43
N GLY A 28 9.89 -0.71 3.45
CA GLY A 28 10.62 -1.97 3.62
C GLY A 28 11.47 -2.26 2.39
N LYS A 29 12.53 -3.06 2.56
CA LYS A 29 13.40 -3.47 1.44
C LYS A 29 12.84 -4.69 0.73
N THR A 30 12.08 -5.52 1.44
CA THR A 30 11.47 -6.74 0.94
C THR A 30 9.96 -6.76 1.16
N ALA A 31 9.25 -7.62 0.42
CA ALA A 31 7.83 -7.85 0.64
C ALA A 31 7.53 -8.32 2.07
N LEU A 32 8.43 -9.13 2.66
CA LEU A 32 8.30 -9.62 4.03
C LEU A 32 8.40 -8.48 5.07
N ASP A 33 9.32 -7.53 4.86
CA ASP A 33 9.45 -6.35 5.73
C ASP A 33 8.16 -5.53 5.74
N VAL A 34 7.60 -5.30 4.55
CA VAL A 34 6.31 -4.58 4.40
C VAL A 34 5.17 -5.38 5.01
N GLN A 35 5.18 -6.70 4.89
CA GLN A 35 4.20 -7.60 5.51
C GLN A 35 4.18 -7.43 7.03
N HIS A 36 5.37 -7.50 7.66
CA HIS A 36 5.52 -7.32 9.10
C HIS A 36 5.11 -5.93 9.56
N ALA A 37 5.49 -4.89 8.81
CA ALA A 37 5.10 -3.53 9.13
C ALA A 37 3.58 -3.34 9.07
N LEU A 38 2.92 -3.84 8.02
CA LEU A 38 1.47 -3.75 7.88
C LEU A 38 0.73 -4.51 8.97
N ALA A 39 1.24 -5.65 9.42
CA ALA A 39 0.66 -6.40 10.53
C ALA A 39 0.68 -5.63 11.86
N GLY A 40 1.67 -4.75 12.06
CA GLY A 40 1.76 -3.86 13.24
C GLY A 40 0.91 -2.58 13.11
N ILE A 41 0.58 -2.16 11.90
CA ILE A 41 -0.20 -0.94 11.63
C ILE A 41 -1.70 -1.22 11.56
N ILE A 42 -2.08 -2.32 10.92
CA ILE A 42 -3.48 -2.64 10.59
C ILE A 42 -4.00 -3.67 11.61
N PRO A 43 -5.03 -3.33 12.41
CA PRO A 43 -5.62 -4.28 13.35
C PRO A 43 -6.11 -5.53 12.64
N LEU A 44 -5.99 -6.67 13.31
CA LEU A 44 -6.27 -8.01 12.77
C LEU A 44 -7.59 -8.09 12.01
N ALA A 45 -8.64 -7.49 12.56
CA ALA A 45 -10.00 -7.49 12.02
C ALA A 45 -10.11 -6.83 10.63
N TYR A 46 -9.19 -5.93 10.29
CA TYR A 46 -9.22 -5.17 9.03
C TYR A 46 -8.19 -5.65 8.01
N GLN A 47 -7.41 -6.70 8.31
CA GLN A 47 -6.29 -7.08 7.44
C GLN A 47 -6.74 -7.63 6.08
N ASP A 48 -7.79 -8.44 6.02
CA ASP A 48 -8.32 -8.96 4.75
C ASP A 48 -8.90 -7.83 3.88
N GLU A 49 -9.69 -6.95 4.52
CA GLU A 49 -10.26 -5.79 3.85
C GLU A 49 -9.17 -4.83 3.34
N ALA A 50 -8.16 -4.56 4.18
CA ALA A 50 -7.04 -3.72 3.81
C ALA A 50 -6.22 -4.33 2.67
N HIS A 51 -6.03 -5.66 2.65
CA HIS A 51 -5.37 -6.35 1.55
C HIS A 51 -6.06 -6.05 0.22
N HIS A 52 -7.37 -6.26 0.13
CA HIS A 52 -8.14 -5.98 -1.09
C HIS A 52 -8.10 -4.49 -1.45
N ARG A 53 -8.33 -3.58 -0.49
CA ARG A 53 -8.32 -2.13 -0.72
C ARG A 53 -6.96 -1.65 -1.26
N LEU A 54 -5.85 -2.10 -0.67
CA LEU A 54 -4.50 -1.75 -1.11
C LEU A 54 -4.17 -2.34 -2.48
N LEU A 55 -4.58 -3.58 -2.74
CA LEU A 55 -4.43 -4.24 -4.04
C LEU A 55 -5.15 -3.47 -5.14
N TYR A 56 -6.44 -3.19 -4.95
CA TYR A 56 -7.25 -2.45 -5.93
C TYR A 56 -6.73 -1.04 -6.14
N HIS A 57 -6.35 -0.34 -5.07
CA HIS A 57 -5.76 0.98 -5.16
C HIS A 57 -4.46 0.96 -5.98
N GLY A 58 -3.57 -0.01 -5.72
CA GLY A 58 -2.33 -0.17 -6.47
C GLY A 58 -2.55 -0.58 -7.93
N ARG A 59 -3.67 -1.25 -8.25
CA ARG A 59 -3.99 -1.69 -9.61
C ARG A 59 -4.64 -0.59 -10.46
N LEU A 60 -5.54 0.20 -9.87
CA LEU A 60 -6.39 1.14 -10.60
C LEU A 60 -5.95 2.60 -10.47
N VAL A 61 -5.38 2.99 -9.33
CA VAL A 61 -5.07 4.41 -9.03
C VAL A 61 -3.57 4.64 -8.94
N CYS A 62 -2.90 3.95 -8.01
CA CYS A 62 -1.45 4.04 -7.81
C CYS A 62 -0.69 3.08 -8.74
N THR A 63 -0.94 3.21 -10.04
CA THR A 63 -0.31 2.40 -11.09
C THR A 63 1.21 2.61 -11.11
N ALA A 64 1.95 1.63 -11.64
CA ALA A 64 3.41 1.70 -11.70
C ALA A 64 3.89 2.87 -12.56
N ARG A 65 3.25 3.08 -13.72
CA ARG A 65 3.55 4.14 -14.69
C ARG A 65 2.40 5.15 -14.70
N LYS A 66 2.70 6.42 -14.40
CA LYS A 66 1.73 7.54 -14.34
C LYS A 66 0.55 7.24 -13.39
N PRO A 67 0.78 7.23 -12.05
CA PRO A 67 -0.31 7.09 -11.09
C PRO A 67 -1.32 8.24 -11.23
N ASP A 68 -2.59 7.94 -11.04
CA ASP A 68 -3.66 8.93 -11.07
C ASP A 68 -3.76 9.66 -9.71
N CYS A 69 -2.78 10.53 -9.46
CA CYS A 69 -2.70 11.27 -8.21
C CYS A 69 -3.86 12.27 -8.03
N GLY A 70 -4.51 12.71 -9.12
CA GLY A 70 -5.64 13.64 -9.06
C GLY A 70 -6.88 13.01 -8.43
N HIS A 71 -7.14 11.74 -8.73
CA HIS A 71 -8.25 10.97 -8.13
C HIS A 71 -7.81 10.12 -6.92
N CYS A 72 -6.55 10.25 -6.48
CA CYS A 72 -6.03 9.45 -5.38
C CYS A 72 -6.50 10.00 -4.03
N VAL A 73 -7.28 9.19 -3.31
CA VAL A 73 -7.76 9.49 -1.94
C VAL A 73 -6.63 9.64 -0.91
N LEU A 74 -5.45 9.06 -1.20
CA LEU A 74 -4.27 9.14 -0.34
C LEU A 74 -3.35 10.31 -0.73
N SER A 75 -3.66 11.09 -1.78
CA SER A 75 -2.77 12.13 -2.33
C SER A 75 -2.30 13.15 -1.30
N GLY A 76 -3.21 13.64 -0.44
CA GLY A 76 -2.88 14.61 0.61
C GLY A 76 -2.00 14.07 1.74
N LEU A 77 -1.92 12.74 1.88
CA LEU A 77 -1.08 12.05 2.86
C LEU A 77 0.17 11.41 2.24
N CYS A 78 0.22 11.33 0.91
CA CYS A 78 1.25 10.61 0.17
C CYS A 78 2.58 11.37 0.18
N LYS A 79 3.60 10.78 0.82
CA LYS A 79 4.96 11.36 0.86
C LYS A 79 5.53 11.58 -0.55
N SER A 80 5.46 10.58 -1.42
CA SER A 80 5.95 10.68 -2.80
C SER A 80 5.29 11.80 -3.61
N ARG A 81 4.07 12.25 -3.24
CA ARG A 81 3.45 13.41 -3.88
C ARG A 81 3.98 14.72 -3.29
N LYS A 82 4.05 14.83 -1.96
CA LYS A 82 4.59 16.02 -1.29
C LYS A 82 6.02 16.33 -1.70
N ASP A 83 6.85 15.30 -1.88
CA ASP A 83 8.23 15.47 -2.35
C ASP A 83 8.31 16.06 -3.78
N LEU A 84 7.29 15.81 -4.62
CA LEU A 84 7.18 16.44 -5.95
C LEU A 84 6.74 17.92 -5.86
N ASP A 85 6.03 18.30 -4.79
CA ASP A 85 5.53 19.66 -4.59
C ASP A 85 6.57 20.56 -3.86
N VAL A 86 7.54 20.00 -3.13
CA VAL A 86 8.64 20.75 -2.46
C VAL A 86 9.80 21.11 -3.42
N GLY A 87 9.93 20.40 -4.54
CA GLY A 87 10.98 20.62 -5.55
C GLY A 87 10.56 21.49 -6.75
N ARG A 88 9.45 22.22 -6.66
CA ARG A 88 8.95 23.13 -7.71
C ARG A 88 8.89 24.57 -7.22
#